data_AF-A0A942JEF6-F1
#
_entry.id   AF-A0A942JEF6-F1
#
_cell.length_a   1.000
_cell.length_b   1.000
_cell.length_c   1.000
_cell.angle_alpha   90.00
_cell.angle_beta   90.00
_cell.angle_gamma   90.00
#
_symmetry.space_group_name_H-M   'P 1'
#
loop_
_entity.id
_entity.type
_entity.pdbx_description
1 polymer ?
#
loop_
_entity_poly.entity_id
_entity_poly.type
_entity_poly.pdbx_seq_one_letter_code
_entity_poly.pdbx_strand_id
1 'polypeptide(L)' 'MLAQKIKKPLILFILDEIESHLKNIYGSKLKRIILYGSYARNDQNAESDLDI' A
#
# COMPACT_ATOMS: atom_id res chain seq x y z
N MET A 1 -1.16 9.26 30.63
CA MET A 1 -1.76 8.18 29.81
C MET A 1 -0.99 8.11 28.50
N LEU A 2 -0.22 7.04 28.28
CA LEU A 2 0.55 6.86 27.04
C LEU A 2 -0.41 6.37 25.95
N ALA A 3 -0.68 7.21 24.95
CA ALA A 3 -1.31 6.76 23.72
C ALA A 3 -0.33 5.79 23.03
N GLN A 4 -0.62 4.49 23.08
CA GLN A 4 0.10 3.53 22.24
C GLN A 4 -0.21 3.88 20.78
N LYS A 5 0.80 4.39 20.08
CA LYS A 5 0.78 4.64 18.64
C LYS A 5 0.53 3.29 17.97
N ILE A 6 -0.68 3.06 17.45
CA ILE A 6 -1.02 1.83 16.74
C ILE A 6 -0.01 1.67 15.60
N LYS A 7 0.82 0.63 15.65
CA LYS A 7 1.73 0.30 14.55
C LYS A 7 0.87 -0.12 13.36
N LYS A 8 0.93 0.65 12.27
CA LYS A 8 0.35 0.21 11.00
C LYS A 8 1.03 -1.11 10.58
N PRO A 9 0.27 -2.10 10.10
CA PRO A 9 0.82 -3.25 9.39
C PRO A 9 1.80 -2.81 8.30
N LEU A 10 2.90 -3.53 8.13
CA LEU A 10 3.96 -3.21 7.17
C LEU A 10 3.41 -2.95 5.75
N ILE A 11 2.41 -3.74 5.34
CA ILE A 11 1.78 -3.60 4.02
C ILE A 11 1.06 -2.27 3.86
N LEU A 12 0.32 -1.81 4.87
CA LEU A 12 -0.34 -0.49 4.79
C LEU A 12 0.69 0.63 4.72
N PHE A 13 1.83 0.48 5.40
CA PHE A 13 2.92 1.45 5.29
C PHE A 13 3.51 1.51 3.86
N ILE A 14 3.77 0.36 3.24
CA ILE A 14 4.29 0.29 1.86
C ILE A 14 3.28 0.89 0.86
N LEU A 15 1.99 0.57 1.00
CA LEU A 15 0.95 1.13 0.13
C LEU A 15 0.84 2.65 0.26
N ASP A 16 0.92 3.18 1.48
CA ASP A 16 0.92 4.63 1.73
C ASP A 16 2.13 5.32 1.07
N GLU A 17 3.33 4.72 1.14
CA GLU A 17 4.54 5.26 0.50
C GLU A 17 4.44 5.23 -1.03
N ILE A 18 3.99 4.12 -1.60
CA ILE A 18 3.79 3.98 -3.06
C ILE A 18 2.77 4.99 -3.56
N GLU A 19 1.62 5.11 -2.89
CA GLU A 19 0.58 6.08 -3.25
C GLU A 19 1.11 7.52 -3.21
N SER A 20 1.83 7.87 -2.14
CA SER A 20 2.39 9.21 -1.96
C SER A 20 3.41 9.55 -3.05
N HIS A 21 4.30 8.61 -3.37
CA HIS A 21 5.32 8.82 -4.42
C HIS A 21 4.72 8.87 -5.82
N LEU A 22 3.79 7.98 -6.16
CA LEU A 22 3.14 8.00 -7.47
C LEU A 22 2.33 9.29 -7.67
N LYS A 23 1.62 9.76 -6.64
CA LYS A 23 0.94 11.07 -6.70
C LYS A 23 1.92 12.22 -6.92
N ASN A 24 3.09 12.18 -6.30
CA ASN A 24 4.12 13.20 -6.48
C ASN A 24 4.73 13.19 -7.90
N ILE A 25 4.97 12.01 -8.47
CA ILE A 25 5.58 11.86 -9.80
C ILE A 25 4.59 12.24 -10.90
N TYR A 26 3.37 11.70 -10.83
CA TYR A 26 2.39 11.79 -11.92
C TYR A 26 1.39 12.96 -11.75
N GLY A 27 1.23 13.48 -10.53
CA GLY A 27 0.34 14.60 -10.24
C GLY A 27 -1.08 14.37 -10.75
N SER A 28 -1.63 15.36 -11.45
CA SER A 28 -2.98 15.29 -12.04
C SER A 28 -3.14 14.25 -13.16
N LYS A 29 -2.05 13.70 -13.70
CA LYS A 29 -2.11 12.63 -14.71
C LYS A 29 -2.41 11.27 -14.08
N LEU A 30 -2.16 11.11 -12.78
CA LEU A 30 -2.49 9.88 -12.07
C LEU A 30 -4.00 9.78 -11.88
N LYS A 31 -4.63 8.83 -12.55
CA LYS A 31 -6.08 8.63 -12.47
C LYS A 31 -6.48 7.74 -11.30
N ARG A 32 -5.82 6.59 -11.18
CA ARG A 32 -6.09 5.56 -10.16
C ARG A 32 -4.82 4.74 -9.91
N ILE A 33 -4.71 4.21 -8.70
CA ILE A 33 -3.78 3.16 -8.28
C ILE A 33 -4.66 2.00 -7.83
N ILE A 34 -4.39 0.76 -8.26
CA ILE A 34 -5.28 -0.37 -7.98
C ILE A 34 -4.45 -1.56 -7.52
N LEU A 35 -4.69 -2.03 -6.30
CA LEU A 35 -4.09 -3.26 -5.80
C LEU A 35 -4.72 -4.47 -6.51
N TYR A 36 -3.89 -5.35 -7.04
CA TYR A 36 -4.27 -6.62 -7.66
C TYR A 36 -3.59 -7.79 -6.96
N GLY A 37 -3.57 -8.94 -7.62
CA GLY A 37 -2.80 -10.07 -7.15
C GLY A 37 -3.36 -10.70 -5.88
N SER A 38 -2.47 -11.37 -5.16
CA SER A 38 -2.85 -12.20 -4.03
C SER A 38 -3.35 -11.42 -2.82
N TYR A 39 -2.76 -10.25 -2.58
CA TYR A 39 -3.19 -9.32 -1.55
C TYR A 39 -4.61 -8.75 -1.80
N ALA A 40 -5.01 -8.55 -3.05
CA ALA A 40 -6.38 -8.10 -3.36
C ALA A 40 -7.44 -9.20 -3.12
N ARG A 41 -7.05 -10.48 -3.26
CA ARG A 41 -7.94 -11.63 -3.05
C ARG A 41 -7.86 -12.21 -1.64
N ASN A 42 -6.97 -11.68 -0.80
CA ASN A 42 -6.67 -12.21 0.53
C ASN A 42 -6.14 -13.67 0.48
N ASP A 43 -5.38 -14.03 -0.56
CA ASP A 43 -4.75 -15.35 -0.75
C ASP A 43 -3.20 -15.31 -0.72
N GLN A 44 -2.63 -14.20 -0.22
CA GLN A 44 -1.18 -14.01 -0.09
C GLN A 44 -0.53 -14.98 0.90
N ASN A 45 0.72 -15.33 0.63
CA ASN A 45 1.61 -16.09 1.50
C ASN A 45 2.95 -15.34 1.71
N ALA A 46 3.88 -15.96 2.43
CA ALA A 46 5.16 -15.33 2.78
C ALA A 46 6.07 -15.02 1.57
N GLU A 47 5.83 -15.62 0.42
CA GLU A 47 6.58 -15.42 -0.83
C GLU A 47 5.84 -14.53 -1.83
N SER A 48 4.67 -13.99 -1.45
CA SER A 48 3.85 -13.19 -2.34
C SER A 48 4.40 -11.77 -2.53
N ASP A 49 4.43 -11.34 -3.79
CA ASP A 49 4.70 -9.95 -4.18
C ASP A 49 3.47 -9.05 -3.95
N LEU A 50 3.66 -7.73 -4.15
CA LEU A 50 2.59 -6.73 -4.18
C LEU A 50 2.37 -6.23 -5.61
N ASP A 51 1.20 -6.52 -6.19
CA ASP A 51 0.81 -6.08 -7.53
C ASP A 51 -0.06 -4.80 -7.46
N ILE A 52 0.36 -3.70 -8.09
CA ILE A 52 -0.24 -2.35 -7.96
C ILE A 52 -0.38 -1.63 -9.32
#